data_AF-A0A1X2ESA4-F1
#
_entry.id   AF-A0A1X2ESA4-F1
#
_cell.length_a   1.000
_cell.length_b   1.000
_cell.length_c   1.000
_cell.angle_alpha   90.00
_cell.angle_beta   90.00
_cell.angle_gamma   90.00
#
_symmetry.space_group_name_H-M   'P 1'
#
loop_
_entity.id
_entity.type
_entity.pdbx_description
1 polymer ?
#
loop_
_entity_poly.entity_id
_entity_poly.type
_entity_poly.pdbx_seq_one_letter_code
_entity_poly.pdbx_strand_id
1 'polypeptide(L)'
;MATRVTTAAVIGMACLGLLLSGCSSSKPDSGAQSSPASSTVDSPLMADVRQSVDATKALNSAHLAVRTTGQIDSMLGITSADVDVRANPLSAKGACTYHDESGVPFRIKDDNISVKLFDDWTNLGSVTDLSASRLLDPINGVAKMLSGVTNLQSQGSETIDGVPTTKISGTLPPDTVKILVPDAKNSAPATVWIASDGSHRLVQARVDLGSGKTLQVTLSKWNEPVNVD
;
A
#
# COMPACT_ATOMS: atom_id res chain seq x y z
N MET A 1 70.99 -4.02 -11.70
CA MET A 1 71.01 -2.64 -11.17
C MET A 1 70.00 -2.56 -10.03
N ALA A 2 70.47 -2.20 -8.82
CA ALA A 2 69.76 -1.79 -7.59
C ALA A 2 68.55 -2.65 -7.10
N THR A 3 68.59 -3.45 -6.02
CA THR A 3 68.90 -3.24 -4.58
C THR A 3 67.83 -2.45 -3.80
N ARG A 4 67.35 -3.09 -2.70
CA ARG A 4 66.84 -2.60 -1.39
C ARG A 4 65.40 -3.09 -1.09
N VAL A 5 64.97 -3.55 0.10
CA VAL A 5 65.47 -3.78 1.49
C VAL A 5 64.34 -4.60 2.20
N THR A 6 64.58 -5.76 2.84
CA THR A 6 64.53 -6.08 4.31
C THR A 6 63.37 -5.39 5.09
N THR A 7 62.54 -5.94 6.00
CA THR A 7 62.67 -6.95 7.08
C THR A 7 61.27 -7.29 7.69
N ALA A 8 61.22 -8.36 8.49
CA ALA A 8 60.11 -9.12 9.12
C ALA A 8 59.26 -8.50 10.26
N ALA A 9 58.12 -9.16 10.57
CA ALA A 9 57.58 -9.53 11.91
C ALA A 9 56.30 -10.40 11.70
N VAL A 10 56.22 -11.72 11.95
CA VAL A 10 56.16 -12.55 13.19
C VAL A 10 55.01 -12.19 14.15
N ILE A 11 54.12 -13.18 14.40
CA ILE A 11 53.23 -13.55 15.54
C ILE A 11 52.09 -14.41 14.90
N GLY A 12 51.89 -15.73 15.03
CA GLY A 12 52.22 -16.74 16.07
C GLY A 12 51.35 -16.48 17.30
N MET A 13 50.45 -17.31 17.84
CA MET A 13 50.20 -18.75 17.83
C MET A 13 48.84 -18.97 18.54
N ALA A 14 48.23 -20.13 18.29
CA ALA A 14 47.07 -20.78 18.93
C ALA A 14 46.90 -20.59 20.46
N CYS A 15 45.67 -20.77 20.96
CA CYS A 15 45.29 -21.97 21.74
C CYS A 15 43.81 -22.00 22.18
N LEU A 16 43.26 -23.21 22.04
CA LEU A 16 42.00 -23.74 22.56
C LEU A 16 42.05 -23.87 24.09
N GLY A 17 40.91 -23.73 24.77
CA GLY A 17 40.74 -24.07 26.19
C GLY A 17 39.26 -24.27 26.56
N LEU A 18 38.87 -25.54 26.69
CA LEU A 18 37.55 -26.02 27.11
C LEU A 18 37.43 -26.13 28.65
N LEU A 19 36.16 -26.17 29.08
CA LEU A 19 35.57 -26.70 30.32
C LEU A 19 35.55 -25.78 31.56
N LEU A 20 34.33 -25.54 32.06
CA LEU A 20 33.90 -26.01 33.39
C LEU A 20 32.36 -26.15 33.44
N SER A 21 31.92 -27.22 34.08
CA SER A 21 30.54 -27.69 34.25
C SER A 21 29.71 -26.84 35.21
N GLY A 22 28.40 -26.79 34.97
CA GLY A 22 27.42 -26.21 35.89
C GLY A 22 26.00 -26.70 35.57
N CYS A 23 25.71 -27.97 35.88
CA CYS A 23 24.36 -28.50 35.90
C CYS A 23 23.65 -28.03 37.19
N SER A 24 22.56 -27.28 37.03
CA SER A 24 21.46 -27.31 37.99
C SER A 24 20.16 -27.52 37.21
N SER A 25 19.49 -28.62 37.54
CA SER A 25 18.27 -29.10 36.93
C SER A 25 17.06 -28.37 37.48
N SER A 26 16.44 -27.52 36.66
CA SER A 26 15.06 -27.06 36.86
C SER A 26 14.37 -26.86 35.51
N LYS A 27 13.37 -27.69 35.20
CA LYS A 27 12.32 -27.45 34.19
C LYS A 27 10.98 -27.76 34.85
N PRO A 28 9.84 -27.21 34.39
CA PRO A 28 9.65 -26.11 33.45
C PRO A 28 8.79 -24.99 34.07
N ASP A 29 9.02 -23.74 33.69
CA ASP A 29 7.92 -22.78 33.70
C ASP A 29 7.86 -22.10 32.35
N SER A 30 6.71 -22.29 31.71
CA SER A 30 6.33 -21.70 30.44
C SER A 30 6.17 -20.20 30.62
N GLY A 31 7.29 -19.47 30.66
CA GLY A 31 7.33 -18.04 30.49
C GLY A 31 7.11 -17.74 29.01
N ALA A 32 5.85 -17.56 28.62
CA ALA A 32 5.50 -16.95 27.35
C ALA A 32 6.39 -15.73 27.15
N GLN A 33 7.20 -15.77 26.09
CA GLN A 33 7.91 -14.61 25.59
C GLN A 33 6.83 -13.68 25.04
N SER A 34 6.27 -12.86 25.93
CA SER A 34 5.42 -11.74 25.57
C SER A 34 6.31 -10.75 24.84
N SER A 35 6.44 -10.91 23.52
CA SER A 35 6.71 -9.77 22.66
C SER A 35 5.76 -8.66 23.09
N PRO A 36 6.23 -7.44 23.38
CA PRO A 36 5.31 -6.35 23.59
C PRO A 36 4.50 -6.27 22.30
N ALA A 37 3.18 -6.43 22.39
CA ALA A 37 2.29 -5.95 21.36
C ALA A 37 2.49 -4.44 21.34
N SER A 38 3.47 -3.98 20.55
CA SER A 38 3.64 -2.58 20.24
C SER A 38 2.30 -2.16 19.64
N SER A 39 1.54 -1.36 20.38
CA SER A 39 0.36 -0.70 19.86
C SER A 39 0.75 -0.06 18.55
N THR A 40 0.22 -0.58 17.43
CA THR A 40 0.61 -0.17 16.07
C THR A 40 0.55 1.34 15.91
N VAL A 41 -0.37 1.98 16.64
CA VAL A 41 -0.66 3.42 16.70
C VAL A 41 0.58 4.32 16.77
N ASP A 42 1.65 3.97 17.49
CA ASP A 42 2.81 4.86 17.69
C ASP A 42 4.14 4.31 17.13
N SER A 43 4.06 3.34 16.21
CA SER A 43 5.26 2.81 15.55
C SER A 43 5.82 3.77 14.48
N PRO A 44 7.16 3.78 14.23
CA PRO A 44 7.74 4.52 13.11
C PRO A 44 7.13 4.15 11.75
N LEU A 45 6.72 2.89 11.58
CA LEU A 45 6.02 2.43 10.38
C LEU A 45 4.64 3.07 10.23
N MET A 46 3.87 3.20 11.32
CA MET A 46 2.62 3.97 11.27
C MET A 46 2.87 5.45 10.99
N ALA A 47 3.96 6.04 11.48
CA ALA A 47 4.30 7.42 11.15
C ALA A 47 4.56 7.60 9.64
N ASP A 48 5.32 6.69 9.01
CA ASP A 48 5.57 6.69 7.57
C ASP A 48 4.28 6.52 6.76
N VAL A 49 3.42 5.57 7.16
CA VAL A 49 2.09 5.38 6.55
C VAL A 49 1.23 6.65 6.66
N ARG A 50 1.24 7.34 7.81
CA ARG A 50 0.51 8.62 7.99
C ARG A 50 1.07 9.72 7.11
N GLN A 51 2.38 9.87 7.03
CA GLN A 51 3.02 10.85 6.15
C GLN A 51 2.65 10.58 4.69
N SER A 52 2.59 9.32 4.27
CA SER A 52 2.18 8.97 2.92
C SER A 52 0.73 9.27 2.62
N VAL A 53 -0.14 9.05 3.60
CA VAL A 53 -1.52 9.50 3.56
C VAL A 53 -1.63 11.02 3.40
N ASP A 54 -0.88 11.79 4.20
CA ASP A 54 -0.93 13.26 4.15
C ASP A 54 -0.37 13.80 2.82
N ALA A 55 0.71 13.20 2.33
CA ALA A 55 1.27 13.50 1.01
C ALA A 55 0.26 13.22 -0.11
N THR A 56 -0.52 12.14 0.00
CA THR A 56 -1.56 11.79 -0.97
C THR A 56 -2.73 12.77 -0.92
N LYS A 57 -3.16 13.21 0.27
CA LYS A 57 -4.23 14.23 0.41
C LYS A 57 -3.83 15.60 -0.16
N ALA A 58 -2.53 15.90 -0.16
CA ALA A 58 -1.99 17.15 -0.69
C ALA A 58 -1.87 17.17 -2.22
N LEU A 59 -2.20 16.09 -2.92
CA LEU A 59 -2.13 16.02 -4.38
C LEU A 59 -3.23 16.86 -5.02
N ASN A 60 -2.86 17.63 -6.04
CA ASN A 60 -3.79 18.30 -6.94
C ASN A 60 -4.17 17.39 -8.12
N SER A 61 -3.25 16.53 -8.53
CA SER A 61 -3.43 15.55 -9.60
C SER A 61 -2.52 14.33 -9.44
N ALA A 62 -2.91 13.23 -10.05
CA ALA A 62 -2.08 12.02 -10.21
C ALA A 62 -2.63 11.16 -11.35
N HIS A 63 -1.78 10.28 -11.88
CA HIS A 63 -2.21 9.15 -12.70
C HIS A 63 -2.43 7.93 -11.80
N LEU A 64 -3.58 7.26 -11.93
CA LEU A 64 -3.95 6.06 -11.20
C LEU A 64 -4.06 4.87 -12.15
N ALA A 65 -3.31 3.81 -11.86
CA ALA A 65 -3.50 2.50 -12.46
C ALA A 65 -4.15 1.57 -11.43
N VAL A 66 -5.41 1.20 -11.65
CA VAL A 66 -6.18 0.29 -10.79
C VAL A 66 -6.23 -1.08 -11.45
N ARG A 67 -6.01 -2.14 -10.67
CA ARG A 67 -6.07 -3.54 -11.12
C ARG A 67 -6.78 -4.38 -10.07
N THR A 68 -7.68 -5.25 -10.52
CA THR A 68 -8.32 -6.23 -9.64
C THR A 68 -8.06 -7.66 -10.10
N THR A 69 -8.19 -8.60 -9.17
CA THR A 69 -8.33 -10.02 -9.46
C THR A 69 -9.64 -10.49 -8.86
N GLY A 70 -10.38 -11.32 -9.58
CA GLY A 70 -11.75 -11.70 -9.21
C GLY A 70 -12.74 -10.54 -9.31
N GLN A 71 -14.03 -10.84 -9.08
CA GLN A 71 -15.08 -9.83 -9.12
C GLN A 71 -15.17 -9.09 -7.78
N ILE A 72 -15.11 -7.77 -7.80
CA ILE A 72 -15.29 -6.90 -6.63
C ILE A 72 -16.48 -5.98 -6.92
N ASP A 73 -17.58 -6.15 -6.18
CA ASP A 73 -18.86 -5.51 -6.53
C ASP A 73 -18.82 -3.98 -6.44
N SER A 74 -18.02 -3.43 -5.52
CA SER A 74 -17.81 -1.98 -5.38
C SER A 74 -17.09 -1.33 -6.55
N MET A 75 -16.51 -2.12 -7.46
CA MET A 75 -15.83 -1.62 -8.65
C MET A 75 -16.78 -1.39 -9.84
N LEU A 76 -18.09 -1.58 -9.66
CA LEU A 76 -19.11 -1.26 -10.66
C LEU A 76 -18.85 -1.95 -12.03
N GLY A 77 -18.36 -3.20 -12.00
CA GLY A 77 -18.03 -3.95 -13.22
C GLY A 77 -16.67 -3.61 -13.85
N ILE A 78 -15.89 -2.72 -13.24
CA ILE A 78 -14.54 -2.36 -13.68
C ILE A 78 -13.51 -3.32 -13.08
N THR A 79 -12.62 -3.88 -13.91
CA THR A 79 -11.54 -4.78 -13.46
C THR A 79 -10.14 -4.18 -13.59
N SER A 80 -10.00 -3.17 -14.43
CA SER A 80 -8.81 -2.33 -14.49
C SER A 80 -9.15 -0.92 -14.95
N ALA A 81 -8.36 0.06 -14.55
CA ALA A 81 -8.47 1.44 -15.02
C ALA A 81 -7.08 2.08 -15.08
N ASP A 82 -6.87 2.94 -16.08
CA ASP A 82 -5.72 3.82 -16.20
C ASP A 82 -6.27 5.22 -16.43
N VAL A 83 -6.22 6.06 -15.39
CA VAL A 83 -6.95 7.32 -15.34
C VAL A 83 -6.08 8.44 -14.79
N ASP A 84 -6.15 9.60 -15.43
CA ASP A 84 -5.66 10.84 -14.86
C ASP A 84 -6.74 11.44 -13.96
N VAL A 85 -6.36 11.93 -12.79
CA VAL A 85 -7.26 12.47 -11.77
C VAL A 85 -6.83 13.90 -11.42
N ARG A 86 -7.81 14.80 -11.32
CA ARG A 86 -7.73 16.10 -10.66
C ARG A 86 -8.52 16.04 -9.36
N ALA A 87 -7.92 16.52 -8.27
CA ALA A 87 -8.54 16.44 -6.94
C ALA A 87 -9.64 17.50 -6.72
N ASN A 88 -9.47 18.71 -7.26
CA ASN A 88 -10.38 19.85 -7.03
C ASN A 88 -10.62 20.69 -8.29
N PRO A 89 -11.87 20.81 -8.79
CA PRO A 89 -12.97 19.88 -8.49
C PRO A 89 -12.59 18.45 -8.88
N LEU A 90 -13.14 17.46 -8.19
CA LEU A 90 -12.85 16.06 -8.49
C LEU A 90 -13.26 15.76 -9.93
N SER A 91 -12.31 15.29 -10.73
CA SER A 91 -12.55 14.88 -12.10
C SER A 91 -11.54 13.82 -12.47
N ALA A 92 -11.94 12.85 -13.28
CA ALA A 92 -11.05 11.80 -13.75
C ALA A 92 -11.35 11.48 -15.21
N LYS A 93 -10.33 11.09 -15.97
CA LYS A 93 -10.48 10.69 -17.36
C LYS A 93 -9.43 9.66 -17.74
N GLY A 94 -9.83 8.70 -18.54
CA GLY A 94 -8.91 7.68 -19.03
C GLY A 94 -9.67 6.54 -19.68
N ALA A 95 -9.16 5.32 -19.47
CA ALA A 95 -9.79 4.12 -19.98
C ALA A 95 -9.86 3.04 -18.89
N CYS A 96 -10.80 2.13 -19.02
CA CYS A 96 -10.95 0.99 -18.14
C CYS A 96 -11.23 -0.29 -18.92
N THR A 97 -11.13 -1.42 -18.21
CA THR A 97 -11.78 -2.67 -18.61
C THR A 97 -13.11 -2.78 -17.88
N TYR A 98 -14.22 -2.78 -18.60
CA TYR A 98 -15.57 -2.84 -18.07
C TYR A 98 -16.30 -4.06 -18.63
N HIS A 99 -16.76 -4.97 -17.77
CA HIS A 99 -17.37 -6.26 -18.17
C HIS A 99 -16.58 -6.99 -19.26
N ASP A 100 -15.26 -7.16 -19.03
CA ASP A 100 -14.31 -7.82 -19.92
C ASP A 100 -14.00 -7.10 -21.24
N GLU A 101 -14.62 -5.95 -21.51
CA GLU A 101 -14.27 -5.07 -22.63
C GLU A 101 -13.15 -4.11 -22.21
N SER A 102 -11.97 -4.23 -22.84
CA SER A 102 -10.81 -3.39 -22.56
C SER A 102 -10.83 -2.08 -23.35
N GLY A 103 -10.27 -1.01 -22.77
CA GLY A 103 -10.09 0.27 -23.47
C GLY A 103 -11.36 1.12 -23.53
N VAL A 104 -12.37 0.77 -22.72
CA VAL A 104 -13.63 1.52 -22.60
C VAL A 104 -13.33 2.90 -22.00
N PRO A 105 -13.68 4.01 -22.67
CA PRO A 105 -13.44 5.34 -22.13
C PRO A 105 -14.15 5.53 -20.80
N PHE A 106 -13.44 6.03 -19.81
CA PHE A 106 -13.93 6.26 -18.45
C PHE A 106 -13.82 7.73 -18.08
N ARG A 107 -14.78 8.23 -17.31
CA ARG A 107 -14.68 9.54 -16.68
C ARG A 107 -15.39 9.63 -15.33
N ILE A 108 -14.89 10.53 -14.50
CA ILE A 108 -15.64 11.13 -13.40
C ILE A 108 -15.83 12.60 -13.75
N LYS A 109 -17.09 13.04 -13.78
CA LYS A 109 -17.45 14.44 -14.03
C LYS A 109 -18.57 14.85 -13.08
N ASP A 110 -18.34 15.93 -12.36
CA ASP A 110 -19.17 16.39 -11.25
C ASP A 110 -19.29 15.28 -10.20
N ASP A 111 -20.45 14.64 -10.10
CA ASP A 111 -20.70 13.52 -9.20
C ASP A 111 -20.84 12.19 -9.94
N ASN A 112 -20.82 12.16 -11.28
CA ASN A 112 -21.13 10.97 -12.07
C ASN A 112 -19.87 10.19 -12.43
N ILE A 113 -19.93 8.88 -12.23
CA ILE A 113 -18.95 7.89 -12.69
C ILE A 113 -19.51 7.29 -13.97
N SER A 114 -18.82 7.40 -15.09
CA SER A 114 -19.37 6.98 -16.38
C SER A 114 -18.35 6.29 -17.26
N VAL A 115 -18.86 5.37 -18.07
CA VAL A 115 -18.14 4.75 -19.18
C VAL A 115 -18.80 5.11 -20.49
N LYS A 116 -18.04 5.14 -21.58
CA LYS A 116 -18.58 5.35 -22.92
C LYS A 116 -18.81 3.99 -23.60
N LEU A 117 -20.06 3.65 -23.86
CA LEU A 117 -20.44 2.44 -24.59
C LEU A 117 -20.98 2.88 -25.94
N PHE A 118 -20.36 2.40 -27.02
CA PHE A 118 -20.59 2.92 -28.36
C PHE A 118 -20.36 4.44 -28.40
N ASP A 119 -21.40 5.22 -28.73
CA ASP A 119 -21.34 6.68 -28.82
C ASP A 119 -21.87 7.40 -27.56
N ASP A 120 -22.43 6.66 -26.60
CA ASP A 120 -23.13 7.24 -25.46
C ASP A 120 -22.38 7.03 -24.13
N TRP A 121 -22.45 8.04 -23.27
CA TRP A 121 -21.98 7.93 -21.90
C TRP A 121 -23.04 7.26 -21.03
N THR A 122 -22.69 6.12 -20.45
CA THR A 122 -23.52 5.38 -19.50
C THR A 122 -23.08 5.71 -18.08
N ASN A 123 -24.02 6.18 -17.25
CA ASN A 123 -23.77 6.44 -15.84
C ASN A 123 -23.76 5.11 -15.06
N LEU A 124 -22.67 4.85 -14.34
CA LEU A 124 -22.51 3.66 -13.50
C LEU A 124 -22.91 3.91 -12.04
N GLY A 125 -23.01 5.18 -11.64
CA GLY A 125 -23.31 5.58 -10.27
C GLY A 125 -22.67 6.92 -9.94
N SER A 126 -22.78 7.31 -8.67
CA SER A 126 -22.22 8.58 -8.21
C SER A 126 -21.02 8.41 -7.29
N VAL A 127 -20.11 9.39 -7.32
CA VAL A 127 -19.02 9.49 -6.35
C VAL A 127 -19.61 9.60 -4.95
N THR A 128 -20.67 10.37 -4.76
CA THR A 128 -21.33 10.54 -3.46
C THR A 128 -21.90 9.24 -2.91
N ASP A 129 -22.49 8.37 -3.72
CA ASP A 129 -23.00 7.06 -3.27
C ASP A 129 -21.85 6.13 -2.85
N LEU A 130 -20.76 6.12 -3.62
CA LEU A 130 -19.54 5.40 -3.22
C LEU A 130 -18.91 6.05 -1.98
N SER A 131 -19.00 7.37 -1.82
CA SER A 131 -18.46 8.16 -0.70
C SER A 131 -19.23 7.94 0.59
N ALA A 132 -20.56 7.81 0.48
CA ALA A 132 -21.49 7.62 1.59
C ALA A 132 -21.29 6.25 2.27
N SER A 133 -20.61 5.32 1.60
CA SER A 133 -20.04 4.10 2.22
C SER A 133 -18.90 4.38 3.23
N ARG A 134 -18.56 5.67 3.46
CA ARG A 134 -17.72 6.27 4.53
C ARG A 134 -16.20 6.30 4.33
N LEU A 135 -15.68 6.27 3.10
CA LEU A 135 -14.24 6.36 2.83
C LEU A 135 -13.76 7.63 2.12
N LEU A 136 -14.62 8.35 1.38
CA LEU A 136 -14.18 9.52 0.58
C LEU A 136 -14.26 10.86 1.33
N ASP A 137 -14.38 10.81 2.66
CA ASP A 137 -13.96 11.94 3.49
C ASP A 137 -12.43 11.89 3.59
N PRO A 138 -11.69 12.85 2.99
CA PRO A 138 -10.24 12.81 2.96
C PRO A 138 -9.62 12.84 4.36
N ILE A 139 -10.32 13.31 5.39
CA ILE A 139 -9.81 13.35 6.77
C ILE A 139 -10.34 12.16 7.57
N ASN A 140 -11.65 11.96 7.61
CA ASN A 140 -12.27 10.93 8.45
C ASN A 140 -12.17 9.52 7.86
N GLY A 141 -12.22 9.39 6.53
CA GLY A 141 -12.12 8.11 5.83
C GLY A 141 -10.73 7.50 5.97
N VAL A 142 -9.68 8.31 5.79
CA VAL A 142 -8.31 7.82 5.96
C VAL A 142 -7.96 7.58 7.42
N ALA A 143 -8.38 8.46 8.33
CA ALA A 143 -8.22 8.20 9.77
C ALA A 143 -8.90 6.89 10.18
N LYS A 144 -10.09 6.60 9.64
CA LYS A 144 -10.81 5.34 9.88
C LYS A 144 -10.11 4.14 9.24
N MET A 145 -9.58 4.27 8.02
CA MET A 145 -8.84 3.20 7.33
C MET A 145 -7.55 2.84 8.08
N LEU A 146 -6.84 3.84 8.61
CA LEU A 146 -5.65 3.65 9.43
C LEU A 146 -5.99 3.21 10.86
N SER A 147 -7.18 3.55 11.37
CA SER A 147 -7.63 3.12 12.69
C SER A 147 -7.82 1.60 12.70
N GLY A 148 -7.09 0.92 13.58
CA GLY A 148 -7.17 -0.53 13.70
C GLY A 148 -6.31 -1.31 12.71
N VAL A 149 -5.44 -0.67 11.92
CA VAL A 149 -4.39 -1.39 11.20
C VAL A 149 -3.47 -2.07 12.22
N THR A 150 -3.32 -3.38 12.07
CA THR A 150 -2.50 -4.22 12.95
C THR A 150 -1.38 -4.88 12.16
N ASN A 151 -0.44 -5.50 12.87
CA ASN A 151 0.64 -6.31 12.29
C ASN A 151 1.48 -5.58 11.23
N LEU A 152 1.77 -4.29 11.48
CA LEU A 152 2.67 -3.56 10.60
C LEU A 152 4.06 -4.18 10.61
N GLN A 153 4.59 -4.44 9.42
CA GLN A 153 5.93 -4.96 9.23
C GLN A 153 6.57 -4.29 8.01
N SER A 154 7.82 -3.84 8.17
CA SER A 154 8.64 -3.48 7.02
C SER A 154 9.07 -4.76 6.33
N GLN A 155 8.86 -4.82 5.02
CA GLN A 155 9.24 -5.93 4.16
C GLN A 155 10.51 -5.60 3.34
N GLY A 156 11.20 -4.52 3.69
CA GLY A 156 12.39 -4.03 3.00
C GLY A 156 12.07 -3.04 1.88
N SER A 157 12.97 -2.94 0.91
CA SER A 157 12.87 -2.01 -0.22
C SER A 157 12.51 -2.72 -1.51
N GLU A 158 11.70 -2.06 -2.34
CA GLU A 158 11.29 -2.55 -3.67
C GLU A 158 11.26 -1.36 -4.64
N THR A 159 11.59 -1.57 -5.91
CA THR A 159 11.47 -0.53 -6.94
C THR A 159 10.23 -0.78 -7.78
N ILE A 160 9.33 0.19 -7.85
CA ILE A 160 8.12 0.14 -8.69
C ILE A 160 8.25 1.21 -9.76
N ASP A 161 8.24 0.80 -11.03
CA ASP A 161 8.33 1.70 -12.20
C ASP A 161 9.47 2.73 -12.11
N GLY A 162 10.63 2.29 -11.59
CA GLY A 162 11.82 3.12 -11.42
C GLY A 162 11.83 3.99 -10.16
N VAL A 163 10.78 3.95 -9.32
CA VAL A 163 10.70 4.66 -8.04
C VAL A 163 11.14 3.72 -6.90
N PRO A 164 12.22 4.05 -6.15
CA PRO A 164 12.59 3.31 -4.95
C PRO A 164 11.55 3.49 -3.84
N THR A 165 11.14 2.39 -3.23
CA THR A 165 10.10 2.39 -2.19
C THR A 165 10.45 1.57 -0.97
N THR A 166 9.87 1.93 0.16
CA THR A 166 9.77 1.12 1.36
C THR A 166 8.47 0.33 1.28
N LYS A 167 8.56 -0.99 1.37
CA LYS A 167 7.40 -1.90 1.37
C LYS A 167 6.96 -2.16 2.81
N ILE A 168 5.70 -1.88 3.11
CA ILE A 168 5.12 -2.07 4.45
C ILE A 168 3.86 -2.91 4.31
N SER A 169 3.83 -4.06 4.99
CA SER A 169 2.64 -4.90 5.11
C SER A 169 1.88 -4.58 6.38
N GLY A 170 0.58 -4.87 6.39
CA GLY A 170 -0.29 -4.76 7.55
C GLY A 170 -1.56 -5.57 7.39
N THR A 171 -2.46 -5.45 8.36
CA THR A 171 -3.78 -6.09 8.34
C THR A 171 -4.86 -5.03 8.54
N LEU A 172 -5.78 -4.94 7.58
CA LEU A 172 -6.97 -4.09 7.68
C LEU A 172 -8.05 -4.79 8.51
N PRO A 173 -8.70 -4.09 9.45
CA PRO A 173 -9.80 -4.66 10.22
C PRO A 173 -11.05 -4.88 9.34
N PRO A 174 -11.94 -5.83 9.69
CA PRO A 174 -13.11 -6.17 8.87
C PRO A 174 -13.97 -4.97 8.48
N ASP A 175 -14.16 -4.00 9.38
CA ASP A 175 -14.99 -2.82 9.10
C ASP A 175 -14.38 -1.89 8.04
N THR A 176 -13.06 -1.91 7.87
CA THR A 176 -12.38 -1.23 6.75
C THR A 176 -12.54 -2.04 5.47
N VAL A 177 -12.44 -3.37 5.55
CA VAL A 177 -12.61 -4.26 4.39
C VAL A 177 -14.03 -4.19 3.82
N LYS A 178 -15.04 -4.06 4.69
CA LYS A 178 -16.46 -3.92 4.32
C LYS A 178 -16.73 -2.75 3.40
N ILE A 179 -15.85 -1.76 3.36
CA ILE A 179 -16.03 -0.61 2.48
C ILE A 179 -15.71 -0.99 1.03
N LEU A 180 -14.75 -1.90 0.83
CA LEU A 180 -14.43 -2.45 -0.49
C LEU A 180 -15.32 -3.64 -0.86
N VAL A 181 -15.70 -4.45 0.13
CA VAL A 181 -16.53 -5.65 -0.05
C VAL A 181 -17.60 -5.65 1.03
N PRO A 182 -18.81 -5.12 0.79
CA PRO A 182 -19.86 -4.92 1.80
C PRO A 182 -20.13 -6.13 2.72
N ASP A 183 -20.05 -7.34 2.18
CA ASP A 183 -20.31 -8.57 2.91
C ASP A 183 -19.08 -9.15 3.66
N ALA A 184 -17.94 -8.48 3.62
CA ALA A 184 -16.72 -8.93 4.29
C ALA A 184 -16.93 -9.12 5.79
N LYS A 185 -16.53 -10.30 6.28
CA LYS A 185 -16.57 -10.64 7.72
C LYS A 185 -15.19 -10.69 8.35
N ASN A 186 -14.14 -10.76 7.53
CA ASN A 186 -12.77 -11.02 7.96
C ASN A 186 -11.88 -9.80 7.73
N SER A 187 -10.76 -9.76 8.45
CA SER A 187 -9.67 -8.84 8.15
C SER A 187 -9.00 -9.20 6.82
N ALA A 188 -8.31 -8.23 6.24
CA ALA A 188 -7.62 -8.38 4.96
C ALA A 188 -6.14 -8.01 5.09
N PRO A 189 -5.21 -8.83 4.60
CA PRO A 189 -3.83 -8.41 4.40
C PRO A 189 -3.77 -7.22 3.44
N ALA A 190 -2.95 -6.23 3.77
CA ALA A 190 -2.68 -5.10 2.91
C ALA A 190 -1.18 -4.81 2.83
N THR A 191 -0.75 -4.19 1.76
CA THR A 191 0.63 -3.75 1.56
C THR A 191 0.64 -2.40 0.89
N VAL A 192 1.51 -1.50 1.36
CA VAL A 192 1.78 -0.21 0.73
C VAL A 192 3.24 -0.12 0.37
N TRP A 193 3.51 0.62 -0.70
CA TRP A 193 4.85 0.97 -1.15
C TRP A 193 4.94 2.49 -1.16
N ILE A 194 5.80 3.01 -0.28
CA ILE A 194 5.96 4.44 -0.03
C ILE A 194 7.32 4.86 -0.59
N ALA A 195 7.36 5.94 -1.38
CA ALA A 195 8.61 6.43 -1.97
C ALA A 195 9.67 6.72 -0.90
N SER A 196 10.88 6.18 -1.09
CA SER A 196 12.02 6.33 -0.17
C SER A 196 12.88 7.56 -0.45
N ASP A 197 12.44 8.45 -1.35
CA ASP A 197 13.14 9.68 -1.76
C ASP A 197 12.90 10.87 -0.81
N GLY A 198 12.24 10.62 0.33
CA GLY A 198 11.87 11.63 1.32
C GLY A 198 10.55 12.34 1.03
N SER A 199 9.89 12.06 -0.10
CA SER A 199 8.59 12.66 -0.42
C SER A 199 7.41 11.96 0.27
N HIS A 200 7.63 10.74 0.78
CA HIS A 200 6.61 9.84 1.33
C HIS A 200 5.42 9.60 0.37
N ARG A 201 5.58 9.79 -0.95
CA ARG A 201 4.45 9.60 -1.88
C ARG A 201 4.02 8.14 -1.86
N LEU A 202 2.71 7.90 -1.81
CA LEU A 202 2.18 6.56 -2.04
C LEU A 202 2.46 6.20 -3.49
N VAL A 203 3.18 5.11 -3.71
CA VAL A 203 3.49 4.57 -5.05
C VAL A 203 2.55 3.44 -5.41
N GLN A 204 2.28 2.54 -4.47
CA GLN A 204 1.32 1.47 -4.67
C GLN A 204 0.63 1.10 -3.36
N ALA A 205 -0.63 0.71 -3.44
CA ALA A 205 -1.37 0.04 -2.37
C ALA A 205 -2.02 -1.23 -2.93
N ARG A 206 -2.01 -2.30 -2.13
CA ARG A 206 -2.63 -3.57 -2.45
C ARG A 206 -3.38 -4.11 -1.24
N VAL A 207 -4.57 -4.66 -1.47
CA VAL A 207 -5.36 -5.37 -0.47
C VAL A 207 -5.73 -6.75 -1.02
N ASP A 208 -5.50 -7.78 -0.22
CA ASP A 208 -6.00 -9.14 -0.46
C ASP A 208 -7.32 -9.31 0.30
N LEU A 209 -8.42 -9.37 -0.45
CA LEU A 209 -9.77 -9.42 0.09
C LEU A 209 -10.21 -10.87 0.40
N GLY A 210 -9.32 -11.85 0.20
CA GLY A 210 -9.60 -13.27 0.34
C GLY A 210 -10.35 -13.85 -0.86
N SER A 211 -10.47 -15.18 -0.90
CA SER A 211 -11.20 -15.91 -1.95
C SER A 211 -10.72 -15.59 -3.37
N GLY A 212 -9.41 -15.33 -3.54
CA GLY A 212 -8.81 -14.97 -4.83
C GLY A 212 -9.09 -13.54 -5.29
N LYS A 213 -9.67 -12.69 -4.43
CA LYS A 213 -9.98 -11.29 -4.76
C LYS A 213 -8.86 -10.37 -4.30
N THR A 214 -8.33 -9.56 -5.20
CA THR A 214 -7.33 -8.55 -4.84
C THR A 214 -7.64 -7.22 -5.51
N LEU A 215 -7.32 -6.13 -4.82
CA LEU A 215 -7.36 -4.77 -5.36
C LEU A 215 -5.96 -4.18 -5.24
N GLN A 216 -5.46 -3.62 -6.34
CA GLN A 216 -4.20 -2.89 -6.39
C GLN A 216 -4.42 -1.54 -7.04
N VAL A 217 -3.82 -0.50 -6.48
CA VAL A 217 -3.79 0.85 -7.02
C VAL A 217 -2.35 1.31 -7.05
N THR A 218 -1.87 1.75 -8.20
CA THR A 218 -0.54 2.32 -8.40
C THR A 218 -0.70 3.79 -8.79
N LEU A 219 0.06 4.67 -8.13
CA LEU A 219 0.06 6.11 -8.37
C LEU A 219 1.35 6.48 -9.11
N SER A 220 1.23 7.41 -10.05
CA SER A 220 2.37 8.03 -10.74
C SER A 220 2.02 9.46 -11.15
N LYS A 221 2.97 10.18 -11.76
CA LYS A 221 2.75 11.54 -12.30
C LYS A 221 2.13 12.51 -11.28
N TRP A 222 2.57 12.44 -10.03
CA TRP A 222 2.05 13.25 -8.94
C TRP A 222 2.19 14.75 -9.25
N ASN A 223 1.08 15.48 -9.17
CA ASN A 223 0.99 16.91 -9.45
C ASN A 223 1.41 17.33 -10.88
N GLU A 224 1.51 16.40 -11.83
CA GLU A 224 1.65 16.75 -13.24
C GLU A 224 0.32 17.30 -13.78
N PRO A 225 0.34 18.30 -14.70
CA PRO A 225 -0.89 18.80 -15.31
C PRO A 225 -1.67 17.70 -16.04
N VAL A 226 -2.99 17.67 -15.84
CA VAL A 226 -3.90 16.68 -16.44
C VAL A 226 -5.00 17.36 -17.25
N ASN A 227 -5.49 16.68 -18.28
CA ASN A 227 -6.65 17.10 -19.06
C ASN A 227 -7.82 16.14 -18.80
N VAL A 228 -8.71 16.53 -17.90
CA VAL A 228 -9.80 15.68 -17.38
C VAL A 228 -11.20 16.26 -17.63
N ASP A 229 -11.31 17.28 -18.48
CA ASP A 229 -12.59 17.91 -18.81
C ASP A 229 -13.38 17.16 -19.92
#